data_AF-A0A1Z4RB42-F1
#
_entry.id   AF-A0A1Z4RB42-F1
#
_cell.length_a   1.000
_cell.length_b   1.000
_cell.length_c   1.000
_cell.angle_alpha   90.00
_cell.angle_beta   90.00
_cell.angle_gamma   90.00
#
_symmetry.space_group_name_H-M   'P 1'
#
loop_
_entity.id
_entity.type
_entity.pdbx_description
1 polymer ?
#
loop_
_entity_poly.entity_id
_entity_poly.type
_entity_poly.pdbx_seq_one_letter_code
_entity_poly.pdbx_strand_id
1 'polypeptide(L)'
;MQNEPPELLVIHAGIIQIFGGFKSAAEIYLVTRSSAVSDRLSHLQSHICENACTIIANCSSQDELDFLFPEFSRIRNHDLAVIETWEHQVDWMRLLPESELQLLNTFDAKNLELSETSDTQQTTSLTAPLEQLAYASLVKKSHFDSLQDQLLFMFQPSKRRQYEFYIQEKSSAAGYKILVTTNLQQASDMVVANLYHYFKNV
;
A
#
# COMPACT_ATOMS: atom_id res chain seq x y z
N MET A 1 -52.58 -12.98 32.53
CA MET A 1 -52.94 -12.15 31.38
C MET A 1 -52.18 -10.83 31.49
N GLN A 2 -51.07 -10.71 30.77
CA GLN A 2 -50.44 -9.43 30.47
C GLN A 2 -50.32 -9.41 28.95
N ASN A 3 -51.15 -8.55 28.34
CA ASN A 3 -51.14 -8.28 26.91
C ASN A 3 -49.85 -7.52 26.59
N GLU A 4 -49.01 -8.09 25.74
CA GLU A 4 -47.93 -7.32 25.12
C GLU A 4 -48.52 -6.24 24.19
N PRO A 5 -47.88 -5.06 24.10
CA PRO A 5 -48.39 -3.95 23.32
C PRO A 5 -48.33 -4.27 21.82
N PRO A 6 -49.30 -3.76 21.01
CA PRO A 6 -49.40 -4.02 19.58
C PRO A 6 -48.17 -3.56 18.76
N GLU A 7 -47.24 -2.81 19.36
CA GLU A 7 -46.00 -2.36 18.72
C GLU A 7 -44.94 -3.47 18.60
N LEU A 8 -44.91 -4.47 19.48
CA LEU A 8 -43.93 -5.57 19.41
C LEU A 8 -44.26 -6.59 18.31
N LEU A 9 -45.55 -6.76 17.99
CA LEU A 9 -46.01 -7.58 16.86
C LEU A 9 -45.68 -6.94 15.50
N VAL A 10 -45.62 -5.61 15.41
CA VAL A 10 -45.22 -4.89 14.19
C VAL A 10 -43.71 -5.02 13.95
N ILE A 11 -42.90 -5.02 15.02
CA ILE A 11 -41.45 -5.23 14.90
C ILE A 11 -41.14 -6.68 14.50
N HIS A 12 -41.85 -7.67 15.08
CA HIS A 12 -41.63 -9.08 14.73
C HIS A 12 -42.09 -9.43 13.31
N ALA A 13 -43.19 -8.82 12.83
CA ALA A 13 -43.63 -8.95 11.44
C ALA A 13 -42.70 -8.20 10.47
N GLY A 14 -42.17 -7.03 10.86
CA GLY A 14 -41.18 -6.29 10.09
C GLY A 14 -39.86 -7.05 9.92
N ILE A 15 -39.40 -7.77 10.96
CA ILE A 15 -38.19 -8.59 10.89
C ILE A 15 -38.40 -9.81 9.97
N ILE A 16 -39.56 -10.47 10.03
CA ILE A 16 -39.85 -11.63 9.16
C ILE A 16 -39.97 -11.21 7.69
N GLN A 17 -40.47 -10.01 7.41
CA GLN A 17 -40.57 -9.48 6.04
C GLN A 17 -39.21 -9.04 5.45
N ILE A 18 -38.23 -8.71 6.29
CA ILE A 18 -36.82 -8.51 5.90
C ILE A 18 -36.16 -9.83 5.49
N PHE A 19 -36.49 -10.96 6.15
CA PHE A 19 -35.85 -12.25 5.89
C PHE A 19 -36.56 -13.14 4.84
N GLY A 20 -37.81 -12.85 4.49
CA GLY A 20 -38.60 -13.69 3.57
C GLY A 20 -38.54 -13.35 2.07
N GLY A 21 -38.01 -12.18 1.69
CA GLY A 21 -38.05 -11.68 0.30
C GLY A 21 -36.70 -11.34 -0.32
N PHE A 22 -35.59 -11.52 0.38
CA PHE A 22 -34.31 -10.86 0.09
C PHE A 22 -33.26 -11.79 -0.55
N LYS A 23 -33.64 -12.72 -1.43
CA LYS A 23 -32.65 -13.57 -2.11
C LYS A 23 -31.85 -12.84 -3.20
N SER A 24 -32.30 -11.67 -3.66
CA SER A 24 -31.62 -10.87 -4.70
C SER A 24 -30.88 -9.63 -4.17
N ALA A 25 -31.28 -9.09 -3.01
CA ALA A 25 -30.66 -7.87 -2.48
C ALA A 25 -29.46 -8.13 -1.55
N ALA A 26 -29.28 -9.35 -1.04
CA ALA A 26 -28.05 -9.73 -0.35
C ALA A 26 -26.83 -9.75 -1.30
N GLU A 27 -27.02 -10.19 -2.54
CA GLU A 27 -26.00 -10.17 -3.61
C GLU A 27 -25.65 -8.73 -3.99
N ILE A 28 -26.66 -7.87 -4.21
CA ILE A 28 -26.45 -6.44 -4.51
C ILE A 28 -25.75 -5.73 -3.35
N TYR A 29 -26.11 -6.04 -2.10
CA TYR A 29 -25.60 -5.38 -0.89
C TYR A 29 -24.17 -5.79 -0.54
N LEU A 30 -23.76 -7.04 -0.84
CA LEU A 30 -22.36 -7.46 -0.76
C LEU A 30 -21.52 -6.78 -1.83
N VAL A 31 -21.99 -6.73 -3.08
CA VAL A 31 -21.27 -6.12 -4.21
C VAL A 31 -21.13 -4.59 -4.07
N THR A 32 -22.19 -3.88 -3.65
CA THR A 32 -22.12 -2.41 -3.42
C THR A 32 -21.26 -2.04 -2.22
N ARG A 33 -21.17 -2.90 -1.20
CA ARG A 33 -20.31 -2.65 -0.04
C ARG A 33 -18.84 -2.90 -0.38
N SER A 34 -18.55 -3.92 -1.21
CA SER A 34 -17.19 -4.19 -1.69
C SER A 34 -16.67 -3.10 -2.62
N SER A 35 -17.50 -2.52 -3.50
CA SER A 35 -17.06 -1.39 -4.34
C SER A 35 -16.75 -0.15 -3.50
N ALA A 36 -17.62 0.21 -2.54
CA ALA A 36 -17.39 1.34 -1.65
C ALA A 36 -16.16 1.16 -0.73
N VAL A 37 -15.83 -0.09 -0.37
CA VAL A 37 -14.61 -0.41 0.38
C VAL A 37 -13.39 -0.28 -0.51
N SER A 38 -13.41 -0.86 -1.72
CA SER A 38 -12.33 -0.71 -2.71
C SER A 38 -12.04 0.77 -2.98
N ASP A 39 -13.08 1.57 -3.32
CA ASP A 39 -12.96 3.01 -3.58
C ASP A 39 -12.35 3.78 -2.39
N ARG A 40 -12.73 3.44 -1.15
CA ARG A 40 -12.18 4.07 0.07
C ARG A 40 -10.74 3.68 0.31
N LEU A 41 -10.34 2.44 0.02
CA LEU A 41 -8.96 1.98 0.14
C LEU A 41 -8.08 2.66 -0.91
N SER A 42 -8.51 2.72 -2.18
CA SER A 42 -7.77 3.43 -3.23
C SER A 42 -7.65 4.92 -2.92
N HIS A 43 -8.71 5.53 -2.38
CA HIS A 43 -8.68 6.94 -1.95
C HIS A 43 -7.71 7.16 -0.78
N LEU A 44 -7.72 6.28 0.22
CA LEU A 44 -6.80 6.34 1.36
C LEU A 44 -5.35 6.19 0.88
N GLN A 45 -5.07 5.21 0.01
CA GLN A 45 -3.75 5.00 -0.58
C GLN A 45 -3.28 6.25 -1.32
N SER A 46 -4.13 6.80 -2.20
CA SER A 46 -3.81 8.00 -2.97
C SER A 46 -3.50 9.19 -2.05
N HIS A 47 -4.32 9.40 -1.01
CA HIS A 47 -4.14 10.46 -0.04
C HIS A 47 -2.85 10.29 0.80
N ILE A 48 -2.51 9.07 1.20
CA ILE A 48 -1.23 8.78 1.89
C ILE A 48 -0.05 9.12 0.96
N CYS A 49 -0.09 8.67 -0.30
CA CYS A 49 0.96 8.94 -1.27
C CYS A 49 1.14 10.43 -1.56
N GLU A 50 0.05 11.17 -1.79
CA GLU A 50 0.08 12.61 -2.05
C GLU A 50 0.65 13.40 -0.87
N ASN A 51 0.21 13.06 0.35
CA ASN A 51 0.72 13.70 1.56
C ASN A 51 2.19 13.34 1.82
N ALA A 52 2.58 12.07 1.63
CA ALA A 52 3.97 11.66 1.74
C ALA A 52 4.84 12.45 0.75
N CYS A 53 4.44 12.53 -0.53
CA CYS A 53 5.16 13.30 -1.53
C CYS A 53 5.29 14.78 -1.14
N THR A 54 4.22 15.38 -0.61
CA THR A 54 4.22 16.77 -0.16
C THR A 54 5.17 16.99 1.02
N ILE A 55 5.17 16.10 2.01
CA ILE A 55 6.07 16.18 3.17
C ILE A 55 7.52 15.99 2.75
N ILE A 56 7.80 14.97 1.93
CA ILE A 56 9.14 14.66 1.43
C ILE A 56 9.70 15.83 0.62
N ALA A 57 8.91 16.42 -0.28
CA ALA A 57 9.33 17.55 -1.11
C ALA A 57 9.62 18.82 -0.32
N ASN A 58 9.02 18.99 0.86
CA ASN A 58 9.26 20.12 1.76
C ASN A 58 10.37 19.87 2.78
N CYS A 59 10.98 18.67 2.78
CA CYS A 59 12.12 18.36 3.65
C CYS A 59 13.31 19.26 3.28
N SER A 60 13.90 19.91 4.28
CA SER A 60 14.90 20.96 4.08
C SER A 60 16.24 20.65 4.72
N SER A 61 16.31 19.61 5.55
CA SER A 61 17.49 19.28 6.34
C SER A 61 17.76 17.78 6.40
N GLN A 62 19.04 17.43 6.58
CA GLN A 62 19.45 16.04 6.75
C GLN A 62 18.83 15.41 8.02
N ASP A 63 18.71 16.16 9.11
CA ASP A 63 18.13 15.67 10.36
C ASP A 63 16.65 15.29 10.20
N GLU A 64 15.88 16.08 9.44
CA GLU A 64 14.50 15.73 9.08
C GLU A 64 14.46 14.43 8.27
N LEU A 65 15.36 14.28 7.29
CA LEU A 65 15.41 13.08 6.46
C LEU A 65 15.85 11.84 7.26
N ASP A 66 16.76 12.00 8.22
CA ASP A 66 17.21 10.93 9.11
C ASP A 66 16.08 10.36 9.96
N PHE A 67 15.11 11.21 10.32
CA PHE A 67 13.89 10.79 11.00
C PHE A 67 12.84 10.23 10.03
N LEU A 68 12.58 10.94 8.93
CA LEU A 68 11.47 10.64 8.02
C LEU A 68 11.72 9.41 7.14
N PHE A 69 12.95 9.18 6.69
CA PHE A 69 13.24 8.14 5.71
C PHE A 69 12.89 6.73 6.21
N PRO A 70 13.31 6.29 7.41
CA PRO A 70 12.94 4.96 7.91
C PRO A 70 11.43 4.82 8.09
N GLU A 71 10.75 5.85 8.61
CA GLU A 71 9.31 5.83 8.88
C GLU A 71 8.48 5.79 7.59
N PHE A 72 8.80 6.62 6.60
CA PHE A 72 8.14 6.56 5.30
C PHE A 72 8.45 5.26 4.56
N SER A 73 9.67 4.73 4.70
CA SER A 73 10.00 3.41 4.15
C SER A 73 9.11 2.32 4.75
N ARG A 74 8.86 2.38 6.06
CA ARG A 74 7.94 1.46 6.74
C ARG A 74 6.50 1.63 6.27
N ILE A 75 6.00 2.87 6.23
CA ILE A 75 4.65 3.17 5.73
C ILE A 75 4.47 2.59 4.32
N ARG A 76 5.44 2.77 3.43
CA ARG A 76 5.34 2.25 2.06
C ARG A 76 5.37 0.72 2.01
N ASN A 77 6.38 0.12 2.63
CA ASN A 77 6.69 -1.30 2.45
C ASN A 77 5.81 -2.22 3.29
N HIS A 78 5.26 -1.71 4.39
CA HIS A 78 4.42 -2.46 5.30
C HIS A 78 2.97 -1.99 5.21
N ASP A 79 2.68 -0.76 5.61
CA ASP A 79 1.29 -0.32 5.81
C ASP A 79 0.53 -0.20 4.48
N LEU A 80 1.17 0.40 3.46
CA LEU A 80 0.57 0.53 2.14
C LEU A 80 0.48 -0.82 1.42
N ALA A 81 1.45 -1.72 1.63
CA ALA A 81 1.40 -3.07 1.08
C ALA A 81 0.24 -3.89 1.66
N VAL A 82 -0.08 -3.69 2.95
CA VAL A 82 -1.27 -4.30 3.58
C VAL A 82 -2.56 -3.74 2.97
N ILE A 83 -2.64 -2.43 2.76
CA ILE A 83 -3.79 -1.78 2.11
C ILE A 83 -3.97 -2.30 0.68
N GLU A 84 -2.90 -2.37 -0.11
CA GLU A 84 -2.90 -2.94 -1.48
C GLU A 84 -3.36 -4.41 -1.48
N THR A 85 -2.95 -5.18 -0.48
CA THR A 85 -3.38 -6.57 -0.32
C THR A 85 -4.88 -6.66 -0.04
N TRP A 86 -5.40 -5.82 0.85
CA TRP A 86 -6.84 -5.77 1.15
C TRP A 86 -7.66 -5.30 -0.06
N GLU A 87 -7.17 -4.30 -0.79
CA GLU A 87 -7.80 -3.84 -2.03
C GLU A 87 -7.87 -4.98 -3.06
N HIS A 88 -6.76 -5.68 -3.30
CA HIS A 88 -6.75 -6.85 -4.19
C HIS A 88 -7.68 -7.97 -3.73
N GLN A 89 -7.80 -8.21 -2.42
CA GLN A 89 -8.73 -9.21 -1.87
C GLN A 89 -10.19 -8.82 -2.11
N VAL A 90 -10.54 -7.55 -1.86
CA VAL A 90 -11.89 -7.02 -2.10
C VAL A 90 -12.24 -7.07 -3.60
N ASP A 91 -11.28 -6.70 -4.45
CA ASP A 91 -11.44 -6.76 -5.90
C ASP A 91 -11.54 -8.19 -6.42
N TRP A 92 -10.78 -9.12 -5.85
CA TRP A 92 -10.90 -10.54 -6.17
C TRP A 92 -12.28 -11.07 -5.77
N MET A 93 -12.75 -10.80 -4.55
CA MET A 93 -14.09 -11.17 -4.10
C MET A 93 -15.21 -10.60 -5.00
N ARG A 94 -15.00 -9.42 -5.59
CA ARG A 94 -15.94 -8.81 -6.55
C ARG A 94 -15.97 -9.56 -7.88
N LEU A 95 -14.86 -10.16 -8.31
CA LEU A 95 -14.75 -10.88 -9.58
C LEU A 95 -15.19 -12.35 -9.48
N LEU A 96 -15.46 -12.86 -8.27
CA LEU A 96 -15.85 -14.25 -8.09
C LEU A 96 -17.25 -14.55 -8.65
N PRO A 97 -17.44 -15.72 -9.32
CA PRO A 97 -18.76 -16.22 -9.64
C PRO A 97 -19.58 -16.51 -8.39
N GLU A 98 -20.90 -16.33 -8.48
CA GLU A 98 -21.84 -16.57 -7.37
C GLU A 98 -21.74 -18.00 -6.79
N SER A 99 -21.43 -18.99 -7.63
CA SER A 99 -21.21 -20.37 -7.20
C SER A 99 -19.99 -20.52 -6.28
N GLU A 100 -18.95 -19.72 -6.48
CA GLU A 100 -17.73 -19.73 -5.65
C GLU A 100 -17.91 -18.90 -4.37
N LEU A 101 -18.67 -17.81 -4.44
CA LEU A 101 -19.07 -17.03 -3.26
C LEU A 101 -19.89 -17.88 -2.27
N GLN A 102 -20.80 -18.70 -2.77
CA GLN A 102 -21.58 -19.62 -1.94
C GLN A 102 -20.69 -20.69 -1.29
N LEU A 103 -19.72 -21.23 -2.02
CA LEU A 103 -18.74 -22.17 -1.46
C LEU A 103 -17.91 -21.54 -0.34
N LEU A 104 -17.44 -20.30 -0.53
CA LEU A 104 -16.72 -19.54 0.50
C LEU A 104 -17.58 -19.25 1.74
N ASN A 105 -18.86 -18.93 1.57
CA ASN A 105 -19.78 -18.70 2.69
C ASN A 105 -20.13 -19.99 3.46
N THR A 106 -20.07 -21.15 2.79
CA THR A 106 -20.25 -22.46 3.45
C THR A 106 -18.96 -23.01 4.04
N PHE A 107 -17.82 -22.34 3.84
CA PHE A 107 -16.53 -22.75 4.35
C PHE A 107 -16.45 -22.50 5.86
N ASP A 108 -16.55 -23.58 6.64
CA ASP A 108 -16.41 -23.51 8.09
C ASP A 108 -14.93 -23.54 8.47
N ALA A 109 -14.36 -22.36 8.75
CA ALA A 109 -12.96 -22.17 9.11
C ALA A 109 -12.54 -22.95 10.38
N LYS A 110 -13.50 -23.54 11.11
CA LYS A 110 -13.24 -24.45 12.24
C LYS A 110 -12.50 -25.74 11.88
N ASN A 111 -12.44 -26.13 10.60
CA ASN A 111 -11.66 -27.28 10.14
C ASN A 111 -10.23 -26.92 9.73
N LEU A 112 -9.86 -25.65 9.74
CA LEU A 112 -8.45 -25.25 9.71
C LEU A 112 -7.96 -25.30 11.16
N GLU A 113 -7.36 -26.43 11.56
CA GLU A 113 -6.35 -26.39 12.62
C GLU A 113 -5.20 -25.53 12.09
N LEU A 114 -5.34 -24.21 12.24
CA LEU A 114 -4.19 -23.32 12.28
C LEU A 114 -3.40 -23.80 13.50
N SER A 115 -2.40 -24.64 13.24
CA SER A 115 -1.36 -24.92 14.22
C SER A 115 -0.89 -23.56 14.70
N GLU A 116 -1.24 -23.22 15.94
CA GLU A 116 -0.67 -22.09 16.65
C GLU A 116 0.84 -22.30 16.57
N THR A 117 1.48 -21.61 15.62
CA THR A 117 2.92 -21.46 15.65
C THR A 117 3.17 -20.71 16.92
N SER A 118 3.61 -21.46 17.93
CA SER A 118 3.79 -21.03 19.30
C SER A 118 4.40 -19.64 19.30
N ASP A 119 3.75 -18.73 20.04
CA ASP A 119 4.28 -17.43 20.42
C ASP A 119 5.74 -17.61 20.82
N THR A 120 6.61 -17.36 19.85
CA THR A 120 8.03 -17.27 20.11
C THR A 120 8.12 -15.90 20.74
N GLN A 121 8.18 -15.90 22.07
CA GLN A 121 8.43 -14.73 22.90
C GLN A 121 9.34 -13.77 22.14
N GLN A 122 8.77 -12.66 21.66
CA GLN A 122 9.55 -11.58 21.11
C GLN A 122 10.39 -11.03 22.26
N THR A 123 11.57 -11.62 22.44
CA THR A 123 12.70 -10.94 23.03
C THR A 123 12.81 -9.65 22.24
N THR A 124 12.53 -8.52 22.88
CA THR A 124 12.90 -7.18 22.40
C THR A 124 14.40 -7.18 22.16
N SER A 125 14.80 -7.63 20.97
CA SER A 125 16.16 -7.52 20.50
C SER A 125 16.43 -6.03 20.36
N LEU A 126 17.44 -5.52 21.06
CA LEU A 126 17.93 -4.14 20.98
C LEU A 126 18.55 -3.82 19.61
N THR A 127 18.20 -4.57 18.58
CA THR A 127 18.71 -4.41 17.22
C THR A 127 17.92 -3.31 16.55
N ALA A 128 18.63 -2.37 15.92
CA ALA A 128 18.00 -1.27 15.18
C ALA A 128 16.99 -1.81 14.15
N PRO A 129 15.86 -1.10 13.92
CA PRO A 129 14.90 -1.47 12.88
C PRO A 129 15.56 -1.67 11.52
N LEU A 130 15.02 -2.59 10.71
CA LEU A 130 15.59 -2.97 9.42
C LEU A 130 15.69 -1.77 8.48
N GLU A 131 14.67 -0.91 8.49
CA GLU A 131 14.56 0.32 7.72
C GLU A 131 15.68 1.29 8.08
N GLN A 132 16.04 1.37 9.36
CA GLN A 132 17.10 2.25 9.85
C GLN A 132 18.49 1.75 9.46
N LEU A 133 18.70 0.43 9.45
CA LEU A 133 19.93 -0.19 8.93
C LEU A 133 20.07 0.03 7.41
N ALA A 134 18.98 -0.13 6.66
CA ALA A 134 18.96 0.12 5.22
C ALA A 134 19.29 1.58 4.92
N TYR A 135 18.65 2.52 5.63
CA TYR A 135 18.90 3.95 5.49
C TYR A 135 20.36 4.32 5.81
N ALA A 136 20.93 3.80 6.89
CA ALA A 136 22.34 4.06 7.25
C ALA A 136 23.35 3.60 6.17
N SER A 137 23.00 2.62 5.34
CA SER A 137 23.79 2.21 4.17
C SER A 137 23.67 3.21 3.01
N LEU A 138 22.48 3.77 2.81
CA LEU A 138 22.19 4.74 1.74
C LEU A 138 22.83 6.09 1.98
N VAL A 139 22.82 6.58 3.24
CA VAL A 139 23.44 7.87 3.62
C VAL A 139 24.93 7.91 3.28
N LYS A 140 25.62 6.77 3.38
CA LYS A 140 27.06 6.68 3.04
C LYS A 140 27.34 6.75 1.53
N LYS A 141 26.33 6.55 0.69
CA LYS A 141 26.47 6.38 -0.76
C LYS A 141 25.75 7.46 -1.56
N SER A 142 25.01 8.35 -0.89
CA SER A 142 24.14 9.33 -1.52
C SER A 142 24.29 10.68 -0.82
N HIS A 143 24.07 11.75 -1.55
CA HIS A 143 23.92 13.09 -0.98
C HIS A 143 22.45 13.35 -0.64
N PHE A 144 22.20 14.42 0.11
CA PHE A 144 20.89 14.81 0.61
C PHE A 144 19.79 14.78 -0.47
N ASP A 145 19.96 15.51 -1.58
CA ASP A 145 18.92 15.60 -2.63
C ASP A 145 18.61 14.24 -3.26
N SER A 146 19.63 13.39 -3.43
CA SER A 146 19.45 12.03 -3.93
C SER A 146 18.71 11.14 -2.93
N LEU A 147 18.95 11.29 -1.63
CA LEU A 147 18.20 10.55 -0.60
C LEU A 147 16.74 10.97 -0.58
N GLN A 148 16.47 12.28 -0.67
CA GLN A 148 15.11 12.80 -0.77
C GLN A 148 14.39 12.24 -2.01
N ASP A 149 15.04 12.24 -3.16
CA ASP A 149 14.47 11.69 -4.40
C ASP A 149 14.26 10.18 -4.33
N GLN A 150 15.17 9.42 -3.72
CA GLN A 150 14.99 7.99 -3.48
C GLN A 150 13.72 7.72 -2.67
N LEU A 151 13.50 8.49 -1.60
CA LEU A 151 12.29 8.38 -0.79
C LEU A 151 11.04 8.76 -1.60
N LEU A 152 11.14 9.79 -2.45
CA LEU A 152 10.04 10.21 -3.31
C LEU A 152 9.67 9.14 -4.34
N PHE A 153 10.62 8.40 -4.89
CA PHE A 153 10.34 7.32 -5.86
C PHE A 153 9.44 6.23 -5.29
N MET A 154 9.53 5.99 -3.98
CA MET A 154 8.69 5.01 -3.29
C MET A 154 7.19 5.33 -3.39
N PHE A 155 6.84 6.62 -3.39
CA PHE A 155 5.45 7.10 -3.43
C PHE A 155 5.05 7.66 -4.80
N GLN A 156 6.01 8.04 -5.64
CA GLN A 156 5.77 8.58 -6.97
C GLN A 156 6.65 7.88 -8.03
N PRO A 157 6.31 6.63 -8.44
CA PRO A 157 7.11 5.87 -9.41
C PRO A 157 7.26 6.56 -10.78
N SER A 158 6.32 7.43 -11.15
CA SER A 158 6.41 8.25 -12.36
C SER A 158 7.60 9.22 -12.34
N LYS A 159 7.98 9.72 -11.15
CA LYS A 159 9.14 10.60 -10.97
C LYS A 159 10.44 9.86 -11.28
N ARG A 160 10.57 8.61 -10.81
CA ARG A 160 11.71 7.74 -11.13
C ARG A 160 11.86 7.59 -12.65
N ARG A 161 10.76 7.31 -13.37
CA ARG A 161 10.78 7.19 -14.84
C ARG A 161 11.23 8.47 -15.54
N GLN A 162 10.79 9.64 -15.06
CA GLN A 162 11.25 10.93 -15.60
C GLN A 162 12.78 11.09 -15.44
N TYR A 163 13.35 10.64 -14.32
CA TYR A 163 14.78 10.70 -14.10
C TYR A 163 15.54 9.76 -15.04
N GLU A 164 15.03 8.56 -15.29
CA GLU A 164 15.62 7.63 -16.26
C GLU A 164 15.70 8.26 -17.66
N PHE A 165 14.61 8.88 -18.13
CA PHE A 165 14.60 9.56 -19.42
C PHE A 165 15.59 10.74 -19.47
N TYR A 166 15.60 11.56 -18.42
CA TYR A 166 16.55 12.67 -18.31
C TYR A 166 18.01 12.20 -18.35
N ILE A 167 18.34 11.17 -17.58
CA ILE A 167 19.68 10.59 -17.54
C ILE A 167 20.06 10.08 -18.92
N GLN A 168 19.19 9.31 -19.58
CA GLN A 168 19.47 8.79 -20.93
C GLN A 168 19.77 9.93 -21.92
N GLU A 169 18.97 10.99 -21.91
CA GLU A 169 19.16 12.13 -22.81
C GLU A 169 20.53 12.79 -22.57
N LYS A 170 20.84 13.13 -21.32
CA LYS A 170 22.10 13.80 -20.95
C LYS A 170 23.32 12.92 -21.14
N SER A 171 23.22 11.65 -20.77
CA SER A 171 24.31 10.69 -20.91
C SER A 171 24.63 10.42 -22.37
N SER A 172 23.61 10.37 -23.24
CA SER A 172 23.79 10.18 -24.68
C SER A 172 24.53 11.35 -25.31
N ALA A 173 24.18 12.59 -24.93
CA ALA A 173 24.89 13.80 -25.36
C ALA A 173 26.35 13.82 -24.88
N ALA A 174 26.63 13.29 -23.69
CA ALA A 174 27.98 13.14 -23.14
C ALA A 174 28.75 11.91 -23.66
N GLY A 175 28.16 11.09 -24.54
CA GLY A 175 28.80 9.92 -25.16
C GLY A 175 28.73 8.63 -24.35
N TYR A 176 28.00 8.59 -23.22
CA TYR A 176 27.80 7.39 -22.41
C TYR A 176 26.68 6.51 -22.95
N LYS A 177 27.03 5.57 -23.84
CA LYS A 177 26.09 4.69 -24.55
C LYS A 177 25.43 3.60 -23.70
N ILE A 178 25.95 3.36 -22.49
CA ILE A 178 25.45 2.32 -21.57
C ILE A 178 24.24 2.80 -20.75
N LEU A 179 24.08 4.10 -20.54
CA LEU A 179 23.01 4.67 -19.71
C LEU A 179 21.71 4.84 -20.52
N VAL A 180 21.21 3.73 -21.04
CA VAL A 180 19.92 3.64 -21.74
C VAL A 180 18.81 3.23 -20.77
N THR A 181 17.56 3.56 -21.11
CA THR A 181 16.37 3.31 -20.27
C THR A 181 16.29 1.87 -19.79
N THR A 182 16.60 0.87 -20.63
CA THR A 182 16.54 -0.55 -20.24
C THR A 182 17.51 -0.89 -19.10
N ASN A 183 18.70 -0.29 -19.10
CA ASN A 183 19.69 -0.51 -18.04
C ASN A 183 19.34 0.28 -16.79
N LEU A 184 18.79 1.49 -16.96
CA LEU A 184 18.35 2.35 -15.84
C LEU A 184 17.13 1.75 -15.11
N GLN A 185 16.24 1.08 -15.83
CA GLN A 185 15.11 0.34 -15.25
C GLN A 185 15.55 -0.80 -14.33
N GLN A 186 16.69 -1.41 -14.61
CA GLN A 186 17.27 -2.47 -13.77
C GLN A 186 18.13 -1.91 -12.63
N ALA A 187 18.50 -0.63 -12.70
CA ALA A 187 19.31 0.01 -11.68
C ALA A 187 18.47 0.28 -10.42
N SER A 188 19.14 0.27 -9.26
CA SER A 188 18.49 0.65 -8.01
C SER A 188 18.11 2.12 -8.00
N ASP A 189 17.13 2.47 -7.17
CA ASP A 189 16.68 3.85 -6.97
C ASP A 189 17.83 4.78 -6.58
N MET A 190 18.74 4.29 -5.74
CA MET A 190 19.98 4.98 -5.37
C MET A 190 20.84 5.35 -6.59
N VAL A 191 21.02 4.43 -7.52
CA VAL A 191 21.82 4.68 -8.73
C VAL A 191 21.14 5.72 -9.61
N VAL A 192 19.82 5.60 -9.83
CA VAL A 192 19.06 6.54 -10.65
C VAL A 192 19.09 7.95 -10.05
N ALA A 193 18.83 8.09 -8.75
CA ALA A 193 18.85 9.39 -8.08
C ALA A 193 20.25 10.02 -8.09
N ASN A 194 21.30 9.26 -7.79
CA ASN A 194 22.67 9.75 -7.83
C ASN A 194 23.10 10.19 -9.24
N LEU A 195 22.77 9.39 -10.27
CA LEU A 195 23.09 9.73 -11.66
C LEU A 195 22.34 10.98 -12.13
N TYR A 196 21.06 11.12 -11.76
CA TYR A 196 20.29 12.31 -12.09
C TYR A 196 20.97 13.58 -11.59
N HIS A 197 21.34 13.63 -10.31
CA HIS A 197 22.01 14.78 -9.72
C HIS A 197 23.43 15.00 -10.25
N TYR A 198 24.14 13.93 -10.59
CA TYR A 198 25.41 14.04 -11.32
C TYR A 198 25.21 14.81 -12.65
N PHE A 199 24.27 14.39 -13.50
CA PHE A 199 23.99 15.04 -14.78
C PHE A 199 23.26 16.39 -14.68
N LYS A 200 22.76 16.76 -13.51
CA LYS A 200 22.18 18.09 -13.25
C LYS A 200 23.27 19.12 -12.94
N ASN A 201 24.39 18.66 -12.38
CA ASN A 201 25.52 19.49 -11.97
C ASN A 201 26.67 19.53 -12.99
N VAL A 202 26.54 18.82 -14.12
CA VAL A 202 27.47 18.80 -15.27
C VAL A 202 26.91 19.66 -16.40
#